data_AF-A0A7X5N1I9-F1
#
_entry.id   AF-A0A7X5N1I9-F1
#
_cell.length_a   1.000
_cell.length_b   1.000
_cell.length_c   1.000
_cell.angle_alpha   90.00
_cell.angle_beta   90.00
_cell.angle_gamma   90.00
#
_symmetry.space_group_name_H-M   'P 1'
#
loop_
_entity.id
_entity.type
_entity.pdbx_description
1 polymer ?
#
loop_
_entity_poly.entity_id
_entity_poly.type
_entity_poly.pdbx_seq_one_letter_code
_entity_poly.pdbx_strand_id
1 'polypeptide(L)'
;DMPGHAQAAVAAYPEEVGVPGQRTQVGVDWGVNPYLFNTSERSLSFITNVLDEVLTLFPSAYIHIGGDEAVKDQWEASPAVRAQMRKLGVKDAHAMQGWFNEQLAAYLTQHGRRMIGWDEILEGGVPASASVMSWRGTEGAVTAARQGHDVVLAPGDWLYLDNLQTTRSDEPNG
;
A
#
# COMPACT_ATOMS: atom_id res chain seq x y z
N ASP A 1 -2.53 4.69 3.04
CA ASP A 1 -2.44 3.46 2.24
C ASP A 1 -1.92 3.78 0.87
N MET A 2 -1.01 2.94 0.35
CA MET A 2 -0.29 3.11 -0.90
C MET A 2 0.24 1.73 -1.38
N PRO A 3 0.18 1.41 -2.69
CA PRO A 3 -0.39 2.23 -3.76
C PRO A 3 -1.92 2.08 -3.90
N GLY A 4 -2.52 1.09 -3.23
CA GLY A 4 -3.97 0.82 -3.21
C GLY A 4 -4.75 1.81 -2.34
N HIS A 5 -6.06 1.56 -2.20
CA HIS A 5 -7.00 2.36 -1.40
C HIS A 5 -6.89 3.88 -1.64
N ALA A 6 -6.53 4.28 -2.87
CA ALA A 6 -6.14 5.65 -3.18
C ALA A 6 -7.29 6.50 -3.73
N GLN A 7 -8.51 5.94 -3.87
CA GLN A 7 -9.62 6.59 -4.56
C GLN A 7 -9.93 8.00 -4.04
N ALA A 8 -9.90 8.23 -2.73
CA ALA A 8 -10.13 9.57 -2.16
C ALA A 8 -9.04 10.57 -2.59
N ALA A 9 -7.77 10.16 -2.57
CA ALA A 9 -6.65 10.99 -3.02
C ALA A 9 -6.72 11.27 -4.53
N VAL A 10 -7.07 10.26 -5.34
CA VAL A 10 -7.27 10.40 -6.79
C VAL A 10 -8.48 11.30 -7.11
N ALA A 11 -9.56 11.25 -6.32
CA ALA A 11 -10.70 12.14 -6.49
C ALA A 11 -10.33 13.61 -6.21
N ALA A 12 -9.48 13.86 -5.21
CA ALA A 12 -9.04 15.20 -4.84
C ALA A 12 -7.96 15.75 -5.78
N TYR A 13 -6.97 14.94 -6.13
CA TYR A 13 -5.76 15.34 -6.86
C TYR A 13 -5.48 14.44 -8.08
N PRO A 14 -6.41 14.31 -9.04
CA PRO A 14 -6.28 13.35 -10.14
C PRO A 14 -5.04 13.59 -11.00
N GLU A 15 -4.67 14.85 -11.22
CA GLU A 15 -3.50 15.28 -12.00
C GLU A 15 -2.15 14.96 -11.31
N GLU A 16 -2.15 14.87 -9.98
CA GLU A 16 -0.95 14.60 -9.19
C GLU A 16 -0.73 13.11 -9.01
N VAL A 17 -1.80 12.35 -8.72
CA VAL A 17 -1.69 10.97 -8.23
C VAL A 17 -2.48 9.95 -9.02
N GLY A 18 -3.40 10.35 -9.89
CA GLY A 18 -4.22 9.42 -10.67
C GLY A 18 -3.43 8.80 -11.83
N VAL A 19 -3.56 7.48 -12.03
CA VAL A 19 -2.95 6.81 -13.20
C VAL A 19 -3.49 7.35 -14.53
N PRO A 20 -4.82 7.54 -14.71
CA PRO A 20 -5.36 8.13 -15.93
C PRO A 20 -5.35 9.66 -15.92
N GLY A 21 -4.94 10.30 -14.81
CA GLY A 21 -5.06 11.75 -14.62
C GLY A 21 -6.50 12.27 -14.54
N GLN A 22 -7.50 11.37 -14.46
CA GLN A 22 -8.92 11.73 -14.52
C GLN A 22 -9.56 11.69 -13.13
N ARG A 23 -10.44 12.67 -12.87
CA ARG A 23 -11.18 12.77 -11.61
C ARG A 23 -12.16 11.61 -11.47
N THR A 24 -12.18 11.01 -10.28
CA THR A 24 -13.22 10.07 -9.84
C THR A 24 -14.04 10.64 -8.69
N GLN A 25 -15.07 9.92 -8.25
CA GLN A 25 -15.80 10.21 -7.02
C GLN A 25 -15.08 9.61 -5.81
N VAL A 26 -15.26 10.22 -4.65
CA VAL A 26 -14.84 9.61 -3.37
C VAL A 26 -15.66 8.34 -3.15
N GLY A 27 -14.99 7.24 -2.82
CA GLY A 27 -15.67 5.99 -2.47
C GLY A 27 -16.51 6.16 -1.20
N VAL A 28 -17.74 5.65 -1.21
CA VAL A 28 -18.68 5.72 -0.08
C VAL A 28 -19.14 4.35 0.37
N ASP A 29 -18.49 3.30 -0.14
CA ASP A 29 -18.83 1.91 0.13
C ASP A 29 -17.55 1.12 0.42
N TRP A 30 -17.72 -0.07 0.97
CA TRP A 30 -16.63 -0.97 1.33
C TRP A 30 -16.12 -1.78 0.13
N GLY A 31 -14.94 -2.37 0.30
CA GLY A 31 -14.32 -3.28 -0.67
C GLY A 31 -13.19 -2.66 -1.48
N VAL A 32 -12.64 -3.50 -2.36
CA VAL A 32 -11.45 -3.18 -3.16
C VAL A 32 -11.80 -2.29 -4.33
N ASN A 33 -11.15 -1.13 -4.43
CA ASN A 33 -11.33 -0.21 -5.55
C ASN A 33 -10.14 -0.24 -6.52
N PRO A 34 -10.36 0.02 -7.83
CA PRO A 34 -9.31 -0.12 -8.84
C PRO A 34 -8.37 1.10 -8.93
N TYR A 35 -8.45 2.05 -8.00
CA TYR A 35 -7.70 3.29 -8.07
C TYR A 35 -6.37 3.17 -7.33
N LEU A 36 -5.28 3.19 -8.10
CA LEU A 36 -3.93 3.19 -7.58
C LEU A 36 -3.31 4.59 -7.64
N PHE A 37 -2.36 4.85 -6.74
CA PHE A 37 -1.37 5.90 -6.96
C PHE A 37 -0.58 5.62 -8.25
N ASN A 38 -0.36 6.67 -9.04
CA ASN A 38 0.51 6.63 -10.20
C ASN A 38 1.98 6.52 -9.76
N THR A 39 2.79 5.88 -10.59
CA THR A 39 4.21 5.57 -10.32
C THR A 39 5.17 6.65 -10.82
N SER A 40 4.64 7.75 -11.35
CA SER A 40 5.42 8.86 -11.88
C SER A 40 6.19 9.61 -10.79
N GLU A 41 7.26 10.30 -11.17
CA GLU A 41 8.02 11.18 -10.26
C GLU A 41 7.14 12.27 -9.63
N ARG A 42 6.17 12.80 -10.38
CA ARG A 42 5.19 13.78 -9.87
C ARG A 42 4.37 13.20 -8.73
N SER A 43 3.86 11.98 -8.90
CA SER A 43 3.05 11.29 -7.91
C SER A 43 3.86 10.89 -6.68
N LEU A 44 5.10 10.40 -6.89
CA LEU A 44 6.01 10.11 -5.78
C LEU A 44 6.36 11.38 -5.00
N SER A 45 6.60 12.51 -5.67
CA SER A 45 6.87 13.79 -5.01
C SER A 45 5.67 14.28 -4.19
N PHE A 46 4.44 14.14 -4.72
CA PHE A 46 3.24 14.43 -3.94
C PHE A 46 3.17 13.58 -2.68
N ILE A 47 3.40 12.27 -2.81
CA ILE A 47 3.37 11.32 -1.69
C ILE A 47 4.43 11.68 -0.65
N THR A 48 5.67 11.94 -1.06
CA THR A 48 6.74 12.28 -0.12
C THR A 48 6.46 13.59 0.59
N ASN A 49 5.89 14.59 -0.08
CA ASN A 49 5.50 15.84 0.59
C ASN A 49 4.40 15.59 1.65
N VAL A 50 3.45 14.68 1.40
CA VAL A 50 2.49 14.26 2.43
C VAL A 50 3.19 13.53 3.56
N LEU A 51 4.16 12.67 3.25
CA LEU A 51 4.95 11.98 4.27
C LEU A 51 5.76 12.98 5.10
N ASP A 52 6.38 14.01 4.55
CA ASP A 52 7.08 15.06 5.32
C ASP A 52 6.21 15.64 6.45
N GLU A 53 4.95 15.95 6.14
CA GLU A 53 3.97 16.44 7.12
C GLU A 53 3.66 15.36 8.18
N VAL A 54 3.41 14.12 7.75
CA VAL A 54 3.19 12.98 8.66
C VAL A 54 4.40 12.77 9.59
N LEU A 55 5.62 12.79 9.06
CA LEU A 55 6.85 12.57 9.80
C LEU A 55 7.16 13.70 10.80
N THR A 56 6.66 14.91 10.51
CA THR A 56 6.72 16.06 11.42
C THR A 56 5.74 15.89 12.58
N LEU A 57 4.54 15.38 12.31
CA LEU A 57 3.50 15.20 13.32
C LEU A 57 3.73 13.98 14.22
N PHE A 58 4.23 12.88 13.66
CA PHE A 58 4.34 11.60 14.35
C PHE A 58 5.81 11.24 14.64
N PRO A 59 6.22 11.17 15.92
CA PRO A 59 7.60 10.83 16.28
C PRO A 59 7.92 9.34 16.16
N SER A 60 6.97 8.51 15.70
CA SER A 60 7.11 7.04 15.66
C SER A 60 8.30 6.59 14.82
N ALA A 61 8.92 5.50 15.21
CA ALA A 61 9.95 4.85 14.39
C ALA A 61 9.33 4.19 13.13
N TYR A 62 8.07 3.76 13.21
CA TYR A 62 7.39 3.04 12.15
C TYR A 62 6.35 3.91 11.45
N ILE A 63 6.25 3.76 10.14
CA ILE A 63 5.22 4.39 9.30
C ILE A 63 4.58 3.30 8.44
N HIS A 64 3.26 3.12 8.62
CA HIS A 64 2.51 2.13 7.86
C HIS A 64 2.13 2.69 6.49
N ILE A 65 2.60 2.04 5.43
CA ILE A 65 2.30 2.46 4.06
C ILE A 65 1.05 1.79 3.50
N GLY A 66 0.58 0.70 4.12
CA GLY A 66 -0.50 -0.13 3.59
C GLY A 66 0.07 -1.23 2.70
N GLY A 67 -0.38 -1.26 1.44
CA GLY A 67 0.17 -2.15 0.41
C GLY A 67 -0.66 -3.40 0.11
N ASP A 68 -1.83 -3.49 0.73
CA ASP A 68 -2.87 -4.49 0.53
C ASP A 68 -3.76 -4.16 -0.68
N GLU A 69 -4.48 -5.18 -1.14
CA GLU A 69 -5.60 -5.11 -2.10
C GLU A 69 -5.39 -4.21 -3.34
N ALA A 70 -4.15 -4.03 -3.79
CA ALA A 70 -3.83 -3.14 -4.89
C ALA A 70 -4.20 -3.78 -6.25
N VAL A 71 -5.35 -3.42 -6.83
CA VAL A 71 -5.79 -3.90 -8.16
C VAL A 71 -4.96 -3.25 -9.26
N LYS A 72 -4.24 -4.08 -10.04
CA LYS A 72 -3.17 -3.64 -10.95
C LYS A 72 -3.63 -3.16 -12.33
N ASP A 73 -4.90 -3.34 -12.68
CA ASP A 73 -5.47 -3.06 -14.01
C ASP A 73 -5.11 -1.68 -14.57
N GLN A 74 -5.13 -0.63 -13.75
CA GLN A 74 -4.79 0.73 -14.18
C GLN A 74 -3.32 0.86 -14.62
N TRP A 75 -2.40 0.21 -13.88
CA TRP A 75 -0.99 0.20 -14.23
C TRP A 75 -0.74 -0.60 -15.51
N GLU A 76 -1.40 -1.75 -15.67
CA GLU A 76 -1.27 -2.60 -16.85
C GLU A 76 -1.85 -1.96 -18.11
N ALA A 77 -2.95 -1.23 -17.98
CA ALA A 77 -3.56 -0.49 -19.08
C ALA A 77 -2.75 0.75 -19.49
N SER A 78 -2.01 1.36 -18.55
CA SER A 78 -1.31 2.63 -18.78
C SER A 78 -0.07 2.50 -19.67
N PRO A 79 -0.01 3.17 -20.84
CA PRO A 79 1.19 3.18 -21.68
C PRO A 79 2.42 3.78 -20.96
N ALA A 80 2.20 4.78 -20.11
CA ALA A 80 3.26 5.45 -19.36
C ALA A 80 3.86 4.52 -18.30
N VAL A 81 3.01 3.86 -17.50
CA VAL A 81 3.47 2.91 -16.48
C VAL A 81 4.17 1.72 -17.13
N ARG A 82 3.64 1.15 -18.23
CA ARG A 82 4.35 0.09 -18.98
C ARG A 82 5.69 0.55 -19.56
N ALA A 83 5.81 1.81 -20.00
CA ALA A 83 7.08 2.35 -20.46
C ALA A 83 8.08 2.48 -19.31
N GLN A 84 7.62 2.91 -18.14
CA GLN A 84 8.41 2.94 -16.92
C GLN A 84 8.86 1.55 -16.50
N MET A 85 7.98 0.55 -16.52
CA MET A 85 8.32 -0.84 -16.22
C MET A 85 9.45 -1.34 -17.13
N ARG A 86 9.36 -1.11 -18.45
CA ARG A 86 10.42 -1.45 -19.41
C ARG A 86 11.74 -0.71 -19.12
N LYS A 87 11.67 0.57 -18.77
CA LYS A 87 12.85 1.38 -18.42
C LYS A 87 13.55 0.86 -17.15
N LEU A 88 12.77 0.44 -16.17
CA LEU A 88 13.26 -0.09 -14.88
C LEU A 88 13.66 -1.57 -14.96
N GLY A 89 13.25 -2.28 -16.00
CA GLY A 89 13.48 -3.72 -16.14
C GLY A 89 12.64 -4.58 -15.20
N VAL A 90 11.55 -4.04 -14.64
CA VAL A 90 10.60 -4.81 -13.83
C VAL A 90 9.66 -5.61 -14.73
N LYS A 91 9.35 -6.86 -14.34
CA LYS A 91 8.68 -7.83 -15.22
C LYS A 91 7.18 -7.56 -15.40
N ASP A 92 6.50 -7.17 -14.34
CA ASP A 92 5.04 -7.08 -14.26
C ASP A 92 4.60 -6.05 -13.21
N ALA A 93 3.29 -5.94 -13.00
CA ALA A 93 2.71 -4.98 -12.05
C ALA A 93 2.94 -5.33 -10.57
N HIS A 94 3.20 -6.60 -10.23
CA HIS A 94 3.61 -6.97 -8.87
C HIS A 94 5.04 -6.52 -8.59
N ALA A 95 5.96 -6.75 -9.53
CA ALA A 95 7.32 -6.23 -9.46
C ALA A 95 7.36 -4.70 -9.46
N MET A 96 6.42 -4.05 -10.16
CA MET A 96 6.27 -2.59 -10.11
C MET A 96 5.81 -2.09 -8.73
N GLN A 97 4.93 -2.82 -8.04
CA GLN A 97 4.59 -2.50 -6.64
C GLN A 97 5.79 -2.66 -5.72
N GLY A 98 6.61 -3.71 -5.92
CA GLY A 98 7.88 -3.88 -5.21
C GLY A 98 8.80 -2.67 -5.40
N TRP A 99 8.98 -2.21 -6.64
CA TRP A 99 9.75 -0.99 -6.92
C TRP A 99 9.17 0.24 -6.23
N PHE A 100 7.85 0.42 -6.25
CA PHE A 100 7.17 1.54 -5.62
C PHE A 100 7.38 1.53 -4.10
N ASN A 101 7.23 0.37 -3.47
CA ASN A 101 7.49 0.18 -2.03
C ASN A 101 8.96 0.46 -1.69
N GLU A 102 9.91 0.08 -2.54
CA GLU A 102 11.34 0.39 -2.36
C GLU A 102 11.59 1.90 -2.37
N GLN A 103 10.90 2.67 -3.24
CA GLN A 103 11.02 4.13 -3.22
C GLN A 103 10.57 4.72 -1.86
N LEU A 104 9.44 4.25 -1.33
CA LEU A 104 8.92 4.70 -0.05
C LEU A 104 9.81 4.26 1.12
N ALA A 105 10.30 3.02 1.10
CA ALA A 105 11.21 2.53 2.14
C ALA A 105 12.54 3.30 2.16
N ALA A 106 13.12 3.58 1.00
CA ALA A 106 14.33 4.38 0.88
C ALA A 106 14.10 5.80 1.44
N TYR A 107 12.99 6.44 1.06
CA TYR A 107 12.63 7.76 1.55
C TYR A 107 12.43 7.79 3.08
N LEU A 108 11.68 6.84 3.63
CA LEU A 108 11.48 6.73 5.08
C LEU A 108 12.80 6.47 5.83
N THR A 109 13.65 5.60 5.28
CA THR A 109 14.97 5.29 5.87
C THR A 109 15.86 6.53 5.94
N GLN A 110 15.86 7.38 4.90
CA GLN A 110 16.59 8.65 4.91
C GLN A 110 16.12 9.61 6.02
N HIS A 111 14.86 9.50 6.45
CA HIS A 111 14.29 10.28 7.54
C HIS A 111 14.38 9.56 8.90
N GLY A 112 15.17 8.49 9.01
CA GLY A 112 15.32 7.71 10.25
C GLY A 112 14.06 6.95 10.65
N ARG A 113 13.17 6.67 9.68
CA ARG A 113 11.92 5.94 9.88
C ARG A 113 12.00 4.57 9.22
N ARG A 114 11.15 3.66 9.68
CA ARG A 114 11.05 2.27 9.24
C ARG A 114 9.69 2.04 8.58
N MET A 115 9.71 1.48 7.38
CA MET A 115 8.48 1.12 6.67
C MET A 115 7.84 -0.12 7.32
N ILE A 116 6.51 -0.10 7.48
CA ILE A 116 5.70 -1.31 7.72
C ILE A 116 4.56 -1.35 6.70
N GLY A 117 4.19 -2.55 6.25
CA GLY A 117 3.06 -2.75 5.34
C GLY A 117 2.44 -4.13 5.51
N TRP A 118 1.28 -4.32 4.88
CA TRP A 118 0.55 -5.58 4.90
C TRP A 118 1.31 -6.70 4.17
N ASP A 119 0.99 -7.96 4.45
CA ASP A 119 1.78 -9.10 3.97
C ASP A 119 1.81 -9.26 2.44
N GLU A 120 0.92 -8.62 1.68
CA GLU A 120 1.03 -8.49 0.22
C GLU A 120 2.32 -7.83 -0.26
N ILE A 121 3.00 -7.01 0.56
CA ILE A 121 4.28 -6.42 0.16
C ILE A 121 5.37 -7.48 -0.07
N LEU A 122 5.17 -8.71 0.43
CA LEU A 122 6.06 -9.85 0.16
C LEU A 122 6.09 -10.25 -1.33
N GLU A 123 5.02 -10.00 -2.08
CA GLU A 123 4.89 -10.43 -3.48
C GLU A 123 5.84 -9.68 -4.42
N GLY A 124 6.10 -8.40 -4.13
CA GLY A 124 7.00 -7.54 -4.90
C GLY A 124 8.46 -7.56 -4.43
N GLY A 125 8.73 -8.25 -3.32
CA GLY A 125 9.99 -8.15 -2.59
C GLY A 125 9.94 -7.08 -1.50
N VAL A 126 10.44 -7.44 -0.32
CA VAL A 126 10.39 -6.57 0.86
C VAL A 126 11.73 -5.85 1.02
N PRO A 127 11.74 -4.52 1.13
CA PRO A 127 12.96 -3.77 1.44
C PRO A 127 13.58 -4.32 2.73
N ALA A 128 14.90 -4.49 2.79
CA ALA A 128 15.57 -5.12 3.94
C ALA A 128 15.28 -4.41 5.28
N SER A 129 15.05 -3.09 5.24
CA SER A 129 14.68 -2.30 6.41
C SER A 129 13.21 -2.42 6.79
N ALA A 130 12.33 -3.02 6.00
CA ALA A 130 10.90 -3.02 6.27
C ALA A 130 10.47 -4.09 7.28
N SER A 131 9.29 -3.86 7.87
CA SER A 131 8.55 -4.79 8.71
C SER A 131 7.25 -5.19 8.01
N VAL A 132 6.71 -6.37 8.37
CA VAL A 132 5.50 -6.92 7.75
C VAL A 132 4.40 -7.12 8.78
N MET A 133 3.19 -6.65 8.48
CA MET A 133 1.99 -6.95 9.27
C MET A 133 1.14 -7.99 8.51
N SER A 134 0.92 -9.16 9.10
CA SER A 134 0.20 -10.25 8.42
C SER A 134 -1.24 -10.33 8.87
N TRP A 135 -2.16 -10.13 7.91
CA TRP A 135 -3.59 -10.09 8.16
C TRP A 135 -4.35 -11.24 7.48
N ARG A 136 -3.82 -11.82 6.41
CA ARG A 136 -4.42 -12.98 5.71
C ARG A 136 -4.20 -14.32 6.43
N GLY A 137 -3.66 -14.27 7.65
CA GLY A 137 -3.33 -15.45 8.46
C GLY A 137 -1.95 -15.31 9.11
N THR A 138 -1.33 -16.44 9.42
CA THR A 138 0.02 -16.47 10.03
C THR A 138 1.15 -16.69 9.02
N GLU A 139 0.84 -17.16 7.81
CA GLU A 139 1.84 -17.58 6.82
C GLU A 139 2.72 -16.43 6.32
N GLY A 140 2.14 -15.24 6.13
CA GLY A 140 2.88 -14.04 5.73
C GLY A 140 3.92 -13.65 6.78
N ALA A 141 3.53 -13.63 8.06
CA ALA A 141 4.44 -13.38 9.18
C ALA A 141 5.55 -14.43 9.29
N VAL A 142 5.24 -15.73 9.13
CA VAL A 142 6.25 -16.79 9.15
C VAL A 142 7.26 -16.62 8.01
N THR A 143 6.77 -16.27 6.81
CA THR A 143 7.61 -16.05 5.63
C THR A 143 8.54 -14.85 5.82
N ALA A 144 7.99 -13.72 6.27
CA ALA A 144 8.76 -12.50 6.54
C ALA A 144 9.81 -12.69 7.65
N ALA A 145 9.44 -13.37 8.74
CA ALA A 145 10.37 -13.67 9.84
C ALA A 145 11.53 -14.56 9.40
N ARG A 146 11.28 -15.56 8.53
CA ARG A 146 12.34 -16.40 7.95
C ARG A 146 13.30 -15.62 7.04
N GLN A 147 12.83 -14.52 6.45
CA GLN A 147 13.64 -13.60 5.65
C GLN A 147 14.37 -12.54 6.51
N GLY A 148 14.15 -12.53 7.83
CA GLY A 148 14.83 -11.62 8.76
C GLY A 148 14.09 -10.31 9.02
N HIS A 149 12.83 -10.19 8.60
CA HIS A 149 12.00 -9.01 8.89
C HIS A 149 11.33 -9.12 10.26
N ASP A 150 11.12 -7.98 10.91
CA ASP A 150 10.23 -7.91 12.06
C ASP A 150 8.78 -8.03 11.59
N VAL A 151 7.95 -8.71 12.40
CA VAL A 151 6.59 -9.06 12.03
C VAL A 151 5.57 -8.70 13.10
N VAL A 152 4.38 -8.34 12.67
CA VAL A 152 3.18 -8.16 13.51
C VAL A 152 2.11 -9.10 13.01
N LEU A 153 1.49 -9.86 13.92
CA LEU A 153 0.32 -10.69 13.60
C LEU A 153 -0.95 -9.86 13.81
N ALA A 154 -1.71 -9.69 12.73
CA ALA A 154 -3.04 -9.09 12.70
C ALA A 154 -4.08 -9.96 11.95
N PRO A 155 -4.08 -11.32 12.08
CA PRO A 155 -4.95 -12.19 11.27
C PRO A 155 -6.45 -11.86 11.39
N GLY A 156 -7.10 -11.71 10.23
CA GLY A 156 -8.50 -11.34 10.11
C GLY A 156 -9.46 -12.29 10.80
N ASP A 157 -9.21 -13.60 10.72
CA ASP A 157 -10.11 -14.63 11.27
C ASP A 157 -10.39 -14.49 12.78
N TRP A 158 -9.51 -13.84 13.54
CA TRP A 158 -9.68 -13.72 15.00
C TRP A 158 -9.21 -12.41 15.63
N LEU A 159 -8.61 -11.48 14.89
CA LEU A 159 -8.23 -10.15 15.41
C LEU A 159 -9.00 -8.98 14.76
N TYR A 160 -9.82 -9.24 13.73
CA TYR A 160 -10.68 -8.21 13.15
C TYR A 160 -11.95 -8.09 13.98
N LEU A 161 -12.08 -6.95 14.66
CA LEU A 161 -13.15 -6.69 15.62
C LEU A 161 -14.44 -6.18 14.94
N ASP A 162 -14.35 -5.90 13.65
CA ASP A 162 -15.44 -5.60 12.72
C ASP A 162 -16.25 -6.86 12.34
N ASN A 163 -15.68 -8.07 12.44
CA ASN A 163 -16.43 -9.30 12.20
C ASN A 163 -17.64 -9.45 13.14
N LEU A 164 -18.71 -10.06 12.63
CA LEU A 164 -19.86 -10.49 13.43
C LEU A 164 -19.41 -11.38 14.60
N GLN A 165 -19.86 -11.05 15.80
CA GLN A 165 -19.61 -11.76 17.04
C GLN A 165 -20.79 -12.66 17.45
N THR A 166 -21.95 -12.51 16.82
CA THR A 166 -23.14 -13.32 17.08
C THR A 166 -23.86 -13.73 15.78
N THR A 167 -24.95 -14.48 15.93
CA THR A 167 -25.87 -14.82 14.83
C THR A 167 -27.20 -14.09 14.97
N ARG A 168 -27.27 -13.06 15.82
CA ARG A 168 -28.50 -12.34 16.10
C ARG A 168 -28.87 -11.46 14.91
N SER A 169 -30.17 -11.34 14.65
CA SER A 169 -30.69 -10.53 13.54
C SER A 169 -30.55 -9.01 13.76
N ASP A 170 -30.21 -8.58 14.98
CA ASP A 170 -30.03 -7.18 15.35
C ASP A 170 -28.55 -6.78 15.46
N GLU A 171 -27.64 -7.67 15.08
CA GLU A 171 -26.22 -7.35 15.03
C GLU A 171 -25.93 -6.37 13.87
N PRO A 172 -25.16 -5.30 14.10
CA PRO A 172 -24.70 -4.43 13.03
C PRO A 172 -23.92 -5.24 12.00
N ASN A 173 -24.03 -4.86 10.71
CA ASN A 173 -23.18 -5.45 9.69
C ASN A 173 -21.71 -5.28 10.10
N GLY A 174 -20.94 -6.36 9.97
CA GLY A 174 -19.49 -6.31 9.96
C GLY A 174 -18.95 -5.69 8.68
#